data_AF-A0A0P6RDW0-F1
#
_entry.id   AF-A0A0P6RDW0-F1
#
_cell.length_a   1.000
_cell.length_b   1.000
_cell.length_c   1.000
_cell.angle_alpha   90.00
_cell.angle_beta   90.00
_cell.angle_gamma   90.00
#
_symmetry.space_group_name_H-M   'P 1'
#
loop_
_entity.id
_entity.type
_entity.pdbx_description
1 polymer ?
#
loop_
_entity_poly.entity_id
_entity_poly.type
_entity_poly.pdbx_seq_one_letter_code
_entity_poly.pdbx_strand_id
1 'polypeptide(L)'
;MPFFFNTARVLATMAFASGLIGSQLAAEQPDSQTPISKDSVIEIYVGKTWVWSAGGSYWAEDGSFFAIWKRKRVAVGTWSATSDGRLCYDATWHEAENSTGNDMKRCWRHVVDSQGVLWKQDVKNQEWYVPKNEFQTRLKTGNRIKSGVKRLRQRYGV
;
A
#
# COMPACT_ATOMS: atom_id res chain seq x y z
N MET A 1 -15.53 2.37 82.63
CA MET A 1 -15.21 1.15 83.41
C MET A 1 -15.69 -0.07 82.61
N PRO A 2 -15.03 -1.24 82.75
CA PRO A 2 -14.16 -1.93 81.76
C PRO A 2 -14.90 -3.12 81.09
N PHE A 3 -14.38 -4.06 80.28
CA PHE A 3 -13.14 -4.88 80.25
C PHE A 3 -12.91 -5.34 78.78
N PHE A 4 -11.72 -5.22 78.16
CA PHE A 4 -10.46 -6.00 78.24
C PHE A 4 -10.45 -7.41 77.56
N PHE A 5 -9.70 -7.48 76.42
CA PHE A 5 -8.82 -8.54 75.83
C PHE A 5 -9.37 -9.98 75.59
N ASN A 6 -8.98 -10.77 74.56
CA ASN A 6 -7.66 -10.92 73.93
C ASN A 6 -7.70 -11.65 72.55
N THR A 7 -6.84 -11.16 71.64
CA THR A 7 -6.09 -11.77 70.52
C THR A 7 -6.41 -13.16 69.92
N ALA A 8 -6.38 -13.22 68.58
CA ALA A 8 -5.57 -14.19 67.84
C ALA A 8 -5.10 -13.58 66.50
N ARG A 9 -3.78 -13.67 66.25
CA ARG A 9 -3.07 -13.24 65.04
C ARG A 9 -3.31 -14.24 63.91
N VAL A 10 -3.50 -13.76 62.68
CA VAL A 10 -3.30 -14.56 61.47
C VAL A 10 -2.29 -13.84 60.57
N LEU A 11 -1.18 -14.52 60.30
CA LEU A 11 -0.16 -14.17 59.31
C LEU A 11 -0.40 -15.02 58.05
N ALA A 12 -0.45 -14.40 56.88
CA ALA A 12 -0.21 -15.04 55.56
C ALA A 12 0.00 -13.90 54.52
N THR A 13 1.24 -13.49 54.24
CA THR A 13 2.13 -13.91 53.12
C THR A 13 1.88 -13.22 51.76
N MET A 14 3.00 -12.89 51.13
CA MET A 14 3.22 -11.95 50.03
C MET A 14 2.70 -12.37 48.64
N ALA A 15 2.41 -11.32 47.85
CA ALA A 15 2.72 -11.10 46.43
C ALA A 15 2.30 -12.13 45.36
N PHE A 16 1.55 -11.68 44.35
CA PHE A 16 1.84 -12.03 42.95
C PHE A 16 1.56 -10.84 42.03
N ALA A 17 2.62 -10.46 41.32
CA ALA A 17 2.64 -9.50 40.23
C ALA A 17 1.87 -10.03 39.01
N SER A 18 1.43 -9.13 38.14
CA SER A 18 1.71 -9.20 36.70
C SER A 18 1.25 -7.91 36.05
N GLY A 19 2.22 -7.06 35.73
CA GLY A 19 2.00 -5.96 34.80
C GLY A 19 1.55 -6.54 33.47
N LEU A 20 0.46 -5.99 32.93
CA LEU A 20 0.14 -6.16 31.53
C LEU A 20 1.17 -5.35 30.74
N ILE A 21 2.36 -5.94 30.53
CA ILE A 21 3.20 -5.57 29.40
C ILE A 21 2.45 -6.11 28.18
N GLY A 22 1.47 -5.35 27.72
CA GLY A 22 1.01 -5.48 26.36
C GLY A 22 2.21 -5.11 25.50
N SER A 23 2.88 -6.11 24.93
CA SER A 23 3.88 -5.90 23.90
C SER A 23 3.17 -5.16 22.75
N GLN A 24 3.25 -3.83 22.75
CA GLN A 24 3.18 -3.07 21.52
C GLN A 24 4.36 -3.58 20.70
N LEU A 25 4.10 -4.57 19.85
CA LEU A 25 4.93 -4.81 18.68
C LEU A 25 4.91 -3.48 17.93
N ALA A 26 5.89 -2.63 18.21
CA ALA A 26 6.21 -1.52 17.35
C ALA A 26 6.33 -2.13 15.95
N ALA A 27 5.50 -1.67 15.02
CA ALA A 27 5.59 -2.13 13.64
C ALA A 27 7.04 -1.88 13.21
N GLU A 28 7.79 -2.96 13.04
CA GLU A 28 9.19 -2.91 12.64
C GLU A 28 9.22 -2.19 11.29
N GLN A 29 9.70 -0.94 11.29
CA GLN A 29 9.83 -0.19 10.06
C GLN A 29 11.01 -0.77 9.28
N PRO A 30 10.89 -0.91 7.96
CA PRO A 30 12.00 -1.43 7.16
C PRO A 30 13.21 -0.50 7.22
N ASP A 31 14.39 -1.05 6.95
CA ASP A 31 15.52 -0.22 6.55
C ASP A 31 15.19 0.49 5.23
N SER A 32 14.71 1.72 5.36
CA SER A 32 14.28 2.53 4.21
C SER A 32 15.44 3.00 3.32
N GLN A 33 16.69 2.68 3.69
CA GLN A 33 17.90 3.04 2.97
C GLN A 33 18.30 2.03 1.88
N THR A 34 17.66 0.85 1.84
CA THR A 34 17.98 -0.19 0.85
C THR A 34 16.86 -0.32 -0.19
N PRO A 35 16.80 0.56 -1.21
CA PRO A 35 15.82 0.45 -2.29
C PRO A 35 16.08 -0.79 -3.14
N ILE A 36 15.00 -1.39 -3.66
CA ILE A 36 15.15 -2.40 -4.71
C ILE A 36 15.56 -1.74 -6.03
N SER A 37 16.13 -2.53 -6.94
CA SER A 37 16.55 -2.03 -8.24
C SER A 37 15.36 -1.61 -9.12
N LYS A 38 15.66 -0.77 -10.13
CA LYS A 38 14.71 -0.43 -11.19
C LYS A 38 14.11 -1.67 -11.86
N ASP A 39 14.95 -2.66 -12.17
CA ASP A 39 14.53 -3.86 -12.88
C ASP A 39 13.60 -4.73 -12.02
N SER A 40 13.85 -4.81 -10.71
CA SER A 40 12.94 -5.50 -9.78
C SER A 40 11.57 -4.82 -9.72
N VAL A 41 11.51 -3.48 -9.75
CA VAL A 41 10.22 -2.76 -9.85
C VAL A 41 9.54 -3.10 -11.18
N ILE A 42 10.26 -3.09 -12.30
CA ILE A 42 9.72 -3.44 -13.61
C ILE A 42 9.13 -4.85 -13.58
N GLU A 43 9.89 -5.84 -13.09
CA GLU A 43 9.46 -7.24 -13.00
C GLU A 43 8.16 -7.41 -12.20
N ILE A 44 8.00 -6.66 -11.10
CA ILE A 44 6.80 -6.69 -10.28
C ILE A 44 5.58 -6.22 -11.09
N TYR A 45 5.68 -5.11 -11.83
CA TYR A 45 4.51 -4.40 -12.35
C TYR A 45 4.24 -4.57 -13.85
N VAL A 46 5.28 -4.80 -14.65
CA VAL A 46 5.18 -4.79 -16.12
C VAL A 46 4.17 -5.83 -16.64
N GLY A 47 3.31 -5.37 -17.52
CA GLY A 47 2.24 -6.20 -18.10
C GLY A 47 1.18 -6.63 -17.09
N LYS A 48 1.08 -5.99 -15.91
CA LYS A 48 0.11 -6.35 -14.86
C LYS A 48 -0.87 -5.21 -14.58
N THR A 49 -2.03 -5.60 -14.07
CA THR A 49 -3.03 -4.70 -13.51
C THR A 49 -3.01 -4.77 -11.99
N TRP A 50 -2.82 -3.64 -11.33
CA TRP A 50 -3.08 -3.50 -9.90
C TRP A 50 -4.55 -3.17 -9.67
N VAL A 51 -5.31 -4.13 -9.15
CA VAL A 51 -6.77 -4.03 -8.94
C VAL A 51 -7.07 -3.41 -7.58
N TRP A 52 -7.98 -2.45 -7.57
CA TRP A 52 -8.49 -1.78 -6.37
C TRP A 52 -9.97 -2.13 -6.15
N SER A 53 -10.55 -1.69 -5.02
CA SER A 53 -11.97 -1.97 -4.71
C SER A 53 -12.95 -1.44 -5.76
N ALA A 54 -12.65 -0.31 -6.41
CA ALA A 54 -13.52 0.34 -7.38
C ALA A 54 -12.82 0.66 -8.71
N GLY A 55 -11.74 -0.06 -9.05
CA GLY A 55 -10.95 0.27 -10.23
C GLY A 55 -9.66 -0.52 -10.34
N GLY A 56 -8.69 0.06 -11.02
CA GLY A 56 -7.33 -0.48 -11.09
C GLY A 56 -6.47 0.33 -12.05
N SER A 57 -5.16 0.06 -11.99
CA SER A 57 -4.18 0.59 -12.92
C SER A 57 -3.47 -0.51 -13.69
N TYR A 58 -3.26 -0.32 -14.98
CA TYR A 58 -2.50 -1.20 -15.85
C TYR A 58 -1.18 -0.54 -16.23
N TRP A 59 -0.10 -1.30 -16.06
CA TRP A 59 1.29 -0.88 -16.30
C TRP A 59 1.79 -1.63 -17.53
N ALA A 60 1.67 -1.02 -18.71
CA ALA A 60 1.94 -1.69 -19.98
C ALA A 60 3.45 -1.87 -20.24
N GLU A 61 3.80 -2.89 -21.02
CA GLU A 61 5.19 -3.18 -21.43
C GLU A 61 5.85 -2.04 -22.22
N ASP A 62 5.06 -1.28 -22.97
CA ASP A 62 5.53 -0.13 -23.76
C ASP A 62 5.70 1.16 -22.93
N GLY A 63 5.55 1.09 -21.61
CA GLY A 63 5.60 2.24 -20.71
C GLY A 63 4.28 3.02 -20.61
N SER A 64 3.22 2.62 -21.32
CA SER A 64 1.90 3.25 -21.18
C SER A 64 1.26 2.92 -19.83
N PHE A 65 0.61 3.92 -19.24
CA PHE A 65 -0.18 3.78 -18.03
C PHE A 65 -1.65 4.01 -18.34
N PHE A 66 -2.51 3.14 -17.81
CA PHE A 66 -3.95 3.35 -17.82
C PHE A 66 -4.53 3.11 -16.44
N ALA A 67 -5.53 3.87 -16.05
CA ALA A 67 -6.30 3.55 -14.85
C ALA A 67 -7.79 3.81 -15.04
N ILE A 68 -8.61 3.14 -14.23
CA ILE A 68 -10.04 3.46 -14.11
C ILE A 68 -10.42 3.59 -12.65
N TRP A 69 -11.37 4.48 -12.35
CA TRP A 69 -11.94 4.62 -11.01
C TRP A 69 -13.46 4.79 -11.05
N LYS A 70 -14.18 4.04 -10.20
CA LYS A 70 -15.64 4.06 -10.04
C LYS A 70 -16.42 3.97 -11.35
N ARG A 71 -15.84 3.36 -12.39
CA ARG A 71 -16.38 3.29 -13.76
C ARG A 71 -16.74 4.65 -14.39
N LYS A 72 -16.18 5.75 -13.85
CA LYS A 72 -16.46 7.14 -14.28
C LYS A 72 -15.20 7.92 -14.60
N ARG A 73 -14.05 7.55 -14.04
CA ARG A 73 -12.79 8.25 -14.31
C ARG A 73 -11.85 7.32 -15.04
N VAL A 74 -11.13 7.85 -16.01
CA VAL A 74 -10.07 7.15 -16.75
C VAL A 74 -8.81 7.97 -16.70
N ALA A 75 -7.67 7.31 -16.49
CA ALA A 75 -6.36 7.93 -16.62
C ALA A 75 -5.64 7.37 -17.84
N VAL A 76 -4.97 8.23 -18.58
CA VAL A 76 -4.08 7.88 -19.69
C VAL A 76 -2.75 8.61 -19.48
N GLY A 77 -1.64 7.90 -19.62
CA GLY A 77 -0.33 8.50 -19.43
C GLY A 77 0.79 7.49 -19.58
N THR A 78 1.87 7.70 -18.84
CA THR A 78 3.05 6.82 -18.83
C THR A 78 3.40 6.39 -17.41
N TRP A 79 4.18 5.32 -17.30
CA TRP A 79 4.78 4.90 -16.06
C TRP A 79 6.27 4.60 -16.22
N SER A 80 6.99 4.65 -15.11
CA SER A 80 8.40 4.30 -15.07
C SER A 80 8.79 3.74 -13.72
N ALA A 81 9.87 2.97 -13.73
CA ALA A 81 10.61 2.59 -12.54
C ALA A 81 11.86 3.48 -12.39
N THR A 82 12.16 3.90 -11.18
CA THR A 82 13.36 4.69 -10.86
C THR A 82 14.45 3.82 -10.24
N SER A 83 15.69 4.33 -10.23
CA SER A 83 16.83 3.64 -9.60
C SER A 83 16.71 3.54 -8.07
N ASP A 84 15.91 4.39 -7.43
CA ASP A 84 15.64 4.37 -5.99
C ASP A 84 14.39 3.54 -5.63
N GLY A 85 14.06 2.54 -6.44
CA GLY A 85 13.03 1.55 -6.14
C GLY A 85 11.60 2.08 -6.20
N ARG A 86 11.33 3.15 -6.98
CA ARG A 86 9.98 3.68 -7.12
C ARG A 86 9.29 3.17 -8.37
N LEU A 87 8.00 2.88 -8.22
CA LEU A 87 7.04 2.81 -9.31
C LEU A 87 6.33 4.15 -9.42
N CYS A 88 6.48 4.87 -10.53
CA CYS A 88 5.83 6.16 -10.76
C CYS A 88 4.91 6.11 -11.97
N TYR A 89 3.81 6.85 -11.94
CA TYR A 89 3.07 7.22 -13.15
C TYR A 89 2.97 8.74 -13.27
N ASP A 90 2.81 9.18 -14.52
CA ASP A 90 2.41 10.52 -14.90
C ASP A 90 1.25 10.41 -15.88
N ALA A 91 0.06 10.87 -15.50
CA ALA A 91 -1.17 10.63 -16.26
C ALA A 91 -2.23 11.70 -16.05
N THR A 92 -2.99 11.93 -17.12
CA THR A 92 -4.15 12.84 -17.11
C THR A 92 -5.42 12.05 -16.82
N TRP A 93 -6.17 12.49 -15.81
CA TRP A 93 -7.45 11.91 -15.42
C TRP A 93 -8.63 12.65 -16.06
N HIS A 94 -9.47 11.93 -16.79
CA HIS A 94 -10.68 12.43 -17.42
C HIS A 94 -11.93 11.81 -16.78
N GLU A 95 -12.99 12.62 -16.66
CA GLU A 95 -14.27 12.20 -16.07
C GLU A 95 -15.51 12.80 -16.78
N ALA A 96 -15.29 13.67 -17.76
CA ALA A 96 -16.32 14.31 -18.56
C ALA A 96 -15.81 14.54 -20.00
N GLU A 97 -16.75 14.66 -20.94
CA GLU A 97 -16.50 15.07 -22.32
C GLU A 97 -15.94 16.49 -22.37
N ASN A 98 -15.06 16.77 -23.33
CA ASN A 98 -14.46 18.09 -23.57
C ASN A 98 -13.74 18.71 -22.35
N SER A 99 -13.38 17.88 -21.36
CA SER A 99 -12.56 18.30 -20.22
C SER A 99 -11.08 18.14 -20.56
N THR A 100 -10.28 19.14 -20.19
CA THR A 100 -8.81 19.08 -20.25
C THR A 100 -8.23 17.98 -19.38
N GLY A 101 -9.02 17.40 -18.47
CA GLY A 101 -8.57 16.43 -17.50
C GLY A 101 -7.74 17.05 -16.37
N ASN A 102 -7.22 16.19 -15.50
CA ASN A 102 -6.40 16.59 -14.36
C ASN A 102 -5.11 15.78 -14.36
N ASP A 103 -3.99 16.44 -14.57
CA ASP A 103 -2.68 15.80 -14.52
C ASP A 103 -2.33 15.38 -13.11
N MET A 104 -1.74 14.19 -13.00
CA MET A 104 -1.40 13.62 -11.72
C MET A 104 -0.16 12.74 -11.85
N LYS A 105 0.78 12.99 -10.94
CA LYS A 105 1.96 12.17 -10.74
C LYS A 105 1.95 11.53 -9.37
N ARG A 106 2.20 10.23 -9.29
CA ARG A 106 2.34 9.50 -8.01
C ARG A 106 3.40 8.43 -8.10
N CYS A 107 4.06 8.17 -6.97
CA CYS A 107 5.14 7.20 -6.88
C CYS A 107 5.03 6.34 -5.61
N TRP A 108 5.20 5.02 -5.72
CA TRP A 108 5.31 4.10 -4.58
C TRP A 108 6.74 3.65 -4.42
N ARG A 109 7.29 3.76 -3.20
CA ARG A 109 8.64 3.30 -2.87
C ARG A 109 8.62 1.82 -2.50
N HIS A 110 9.67 1.12 -2.90
CA HIS A 110 9.92 -0.27 -2.55
C HIS A 110 11.34 -0.41 -1.99
N VAL A 111 11.45 -1.04 -0.83
CA VAL A 111 12.72 -1.31 -0.14
C VAL A 111 12.73 -2.75 0.30
N VAL A 112 13.92 -3.28 0.54
CA VAL A 112 14.11 -4.62 1.12
C VAL A 112 14.82 -4.46 2.46
N ASP A 113 14.36 -5.17 3.49
CA ASP A 113 15.05 -5.16 4.78
C ASP A 113 16.23 -6.16 4.81
N SER A 114 16.93 -6.19 5.94
CA SER A 114 18.10 -7.07 6.15
C SER A 114 17.76 -8.57 6.06
N GLN A 115 16.49 -8.94 6.19
CA GLN A 115 15.98 -10.31 6.09
C GLN A 115 15.48 -10.65 4.68
N GLY A 116 15.57 -9.71 3.73
CA GLY A 116 15.10 -9.92 2.36
C GLY A 116 13.59 -9.71 2.19
N VAL A 117 12.88 -9.16 3.19
CA VAL A 117 11.44 -8.90 3.06
C VAL A 117 11.23 -7.63 2.24
N LEU A 118 10.38 -7.73 1.23
CA LEU A 118 9.96 -6.58 0.43
C LEU A 118 8.95 -5.74 1.21
N TRP A 119 9.20 -4.44 1.24
CA TRP A 119 8.32 -3.43 1.82
C TRP A 119 7.91 -2.41 0.76
N LYS A 120 6.69 -1.90 0.90
CA LYS A 120 6.12 -0.86 0.05
C LYS A 120 5.60 0.29 0.92
N GLN A 121 5.83 1.53 0.48
CA GLN A 121 5.29 2.70 1.15
C GLN A 121 3.93 3.11 0.56
N ASP A 122 2.93 3.31 1.40
CA ASP A 122 1.65 3.89 0.99
C ASP A 122 1.79 5.40 0.72
N VAL A 123 1.28 5.83 -0.42
CA VAL A 123 1.36 7.23 -0.89
C VAL A 123 0.52 8.21 -0.08
N LYS A 124 -0.51 7.73 0.63
CA LYS A 124 -1.48 8.55 1.36
C LYS A 124 -0.98 8.92 2.75
N ASN A 125 -0.46 7.94 3.48
CA ASN A 125 -0.05 8.10 4.88
C ASN A 125 1.46 7.92 5.09
N GLN A 126 2.23 7.64 4.03
CA GLN A 126 3.68 7.43 4.10
C GLN A 126 4.10 6.24 4.99
N GLU A 127 3.18 5.32 5.28
CA GLU A 127 3.45 4.14 6.09
C GLU A 127 4.03 3.00 5.26
N TRP A 128 4.94 2.25 5.88
CA TRP A 128 5.53 1.05 5.29
C TRP A 128 4.69 -0.17 5.63
N TYR A 129 4.46 -1.03 4.64
CA TYR A 129 3.81 -2.32 4.84
C TYR A 129 4.41 -3.38 3.93
N VAL A 130 4.28 -4.65 4.34
CA VAL A 130 4.66 -5.80 3.53
C VAL A 130 3.55 -6.09 2.51
N PRO A 131 3.79 -5.90 1.20
CA PRO A 131 2.73 -5.97 0.18
C PRO A 131 2.42 -7.40 -0.26
N LYS A 132 2.96 -8.43 0.41
CA LYS A 132 2.86 -9.86 0.00
C LYS A 132 1.42 -10.26 -0.35
N ASN A 133 0.47 -9.99 0.54
CA ASN A 133 -0.94 -10.35 0.30
C ASN A 133 -1.58 -9.47 -0.79
N GLU A 134 -1.24 -8.18 -0.85
CA GLU A 134 -1.70 -7.29 -1.93
C GLU A 134 -1.24 -7.81 -3.30
N PHE A 135 0.04 -8.13 -3.45
CA PHE A 135 0.58 -8.57 -4.74
C PHE A 135 -0.06 -9.90 -5.18
N GLN A 136 -0.24 -10.85 -4.27
CA GLN A 136 -0.92 -12.11 -4.59
C GLN A 136 -2.39 -11.91 -5.00
N THR A 137 -3.12 -11.06 -4.27
CA THR A 137 -4.57 -10.94 -4.44
C THR A 137 -5.00 -9.90 -5.45
N ARG A 138 -4.23 -8.83 -5.65
CA ARG A 138 -4.62 -7.64 -6.43
C ARG A 138 -3.74 -7.35 -7.62
N LEU A 139 -2.51 -7.86 -7.69
CA LEU A 139 -1.65 -7.66 -8.84
C LEU A 139 -1.84 -8.82 -9.83
N LYS A 140 -2.55 -8.58 -10.93
CA LYS A 140 -2.98 -9.61 -11.88
C LYS A 140 -2.30 -9.42 -13.23
N THR A 141 -1.72 -10.47 -13.78
CA THR A 141 -1.13 -10.45 -15.14
C THR A 141 -2.16 -10.03 -16.19
N GLY A 142 -1.73 -9.26 -17.18
CA GLY A 142 -2.54 -8.76 -18.29
C GLY A 142 -3.37 -7.52 -17.96
N ASN A 143 -3.91 -6.89 -19.01
CA ASN A 143 -4.77 -5.71 -18.88
C ASN A 143 -6.21 -6.10 -18.50
N ARG A 144 -6.49 -6.12 -17.19
CA ARG A 144 -7.81 -6.48 -16.64
C ARG A 144 -8.83 -5.34 -16.75
N ILE A 145 -8.40 -4.14 -17.10
CA ILE A 145 -9.25 -2.94 -17.21
C ILE A 145 -9.49 -2.50 -18.67
N LYS A 146 -8.98 -3.24 -19.66
CA LYS A 146 -8.98 -2.87 -21.09
C LYS A 146 -10.34 -2.39 -21.61
N SER A 147 -11.40 -3.14 -21.31
CA SER A 147 -12.76 -2.80 -21.76
C SER A 147 -13.31 -1.54 -21.09
N GLY A 148 -12.96 -1.31 -19.82
CA GLY A 148 -13.32 -0.11 -19.07
C GLY A 148 -12.61 1.13 -19.56
N VAL A 149 -11.30 1.01 -19.79
CA VAL A 149 -10.48 2.06 -20.39
C VAL A 149 -11.03 2.43 -21.76
N LYS A 150 -11.19 1.46 -22.68
CA LYS A 150 -11.71 1.71 -24.04
C LYS A 150 -13.03 2.48 -24.04
N ARG A 151 -13.98 2.07 -23.19
CA ARG A 151 -15.30 2.71 -23.10
C ARG A 151 -15.22 4.16 -22.60
N LEU A 152 -14.44 4.41 -21.55
CA LEU A 152 -14.33 5.76 -20.97
C LEU A 152 -13.54 6.70 -21.88
N ARG A 153 -12.48 6.19 -22.51
CA ARG A 153 -11.71 6.86 -23.55
C ARG A 153 -12.59 7.33 -24.70
N GLN A 154 -13.38 6.40 -25.26
CA GLN A 154 -14.35 6.74 -26.31
C GLN A 154 -15.40 7.75 -25.84
N ARG A 155 -15.91 7.60 -24.61
CA ARG A 155 -16.89 8.54 -24.06
C ARG A 155 -16.31 9.95 -23.93
N TYR A 156 -15.08 10.08 -23.43
CA TYR A 156 -14.49 11.40 -23.13
C TYR A 156 -13.66 11.99 -24.27
N GLY A 157 -13.46 11.24 -25.36
CA GLY A 157 -12.71 11.69 -26.53
C GLY A 157 -11.19 11.67 -26.34
N VAL A 158 -10.67 10.68 -25.61
CA VAL A 158 -9.23 10.55 -25.25
C VAL A 158 -8.65 9.18 -25.56
#